data_AF-A0A3A4RJY4-F1
#
_entry.id   AF-A0A3A4RJY4-F1
#
_cell.length_a   1.000
_cell.length_b   1.000
_cell.length_c   1.000
_cell.angle_alpha   90.00
_cell.angle_beta   90.00
_cell.angle_gamma   90.00
#
_symmetry.space_group_name_H-M   'P 1'
#
loop_
_entity.id
_entity.type
_entity.pdbx_description
1 polymer ?
#
loop_
_entity_poly.entity_id
_entity_poly.type
_entity_poly.pdbx_seq_one_letter_code
_entity_poly.pdbx_strand_id
1 'polypeptide(L)'
;MASDLDTVRVLRALFSDMPRAPQGLSHEETMAWVAQSMADFQGGDMAYMIEHITRSSMLDIVLRLREDGYLKDDAAFGETVDLISTPEGRKTFMDRCIQAQKSADATSRLIHRAKRSWTDPLPLFSSDPGAVRRFVRGELSGPGPLYAEYRAREDVSQIGVLAQAPDGIHEFSWGFVVEDQGAWTFYIADVWRNGTVGSFDRFLSAWQQATASPANHSQRAESLPPVPAGLLMDDGIATFSSLSLQGAGPMSDPELRRWIGEVFIDRMLPTMAARVMDPQYDFPLVGLQAH
;
A
#
# COMPACT_ATOMS: atom_id res chain seq x y z
N MET A 1 -11.86 -12.29 -20.24
CA MET A 1 -11.44 -10.95 -20.66
C MET A 1 -12.67 -10.16 -21.05
N ALA A 2 -12.84 -8.97 -20.48
CA ALA A 2 -13.81 -8.02 -21.01
C ALA A 2 -13.39 -7.62 -22.43
N SER A 3 -14.35 -7.50 -23.33
CA SER A 3 -14.09 -7.07 -24.71
C SER A 3 -14.11 -5.54 -24.82
N ASP A 4 -13.53 -4.99 -25.89
CA ASP A 4 -13.67 -3.55 -26.20
C ASP A 4 -15.14 -3.12 -26.28
N LEU A 5 -16.01 -4.02 -26.74
CA LEU A 5 -17.45 -3.80 -26.77
C LEU A 5 -18.05 -3.69 -25.37
N ASP A 6 -17.59 -4.51 -24.41
CA ASP A 6 -18.02 -4.44 -23.01
C ASP A 6 -17.61 -3.10 -22.39
N THR A 7 -16.37 -2.67 -22.63
CA THR A 7 -15.87 -1.36 -22.21
C THR A 7 -16.73 -0.21 -22.73
N VAL A 8 -17.06 -0.23 -24.04
CA VAL A 8 -17.93 0.79 -24.64
C VAL A 8 -19.34 0.76 -24.05
N ARG A 9 -19.90 -0.41 -23.76
CA ARG A 9 -21.24 -0.54 -23.17
C ARG A 9 -21.28 0.05 -21.76
N VAL A 10 -20.27 -0.25 -20.94
CA VAL A 10 -20.17 0.25 -19.56
C VAL A 10 -19.91 1.77 -19.56
N LEU A 11 -18.99 2.26 -20.40
CA LEU A 11 -18.74 3.70 -20.57
C LEU A 11 -20.01 4.44 -21.00
N ARG A 12 -20.78 3.89 -21.93
CA ARG A 12 -22.04 4.51 -22.34
C ARG A 12 -23.04 4.56 -21.20
N ALA A 13 -23.20 3.47 -20.44
CA ALA A 13 -24.13 3.44 -19.32
C ALA A 13 -23.72 4.44 -18.21
N LEU A 14 -22.43 4.51 -17.88
CA LEU A 14 -21.96 5.36 -16.79
C LEU A 14 -21.89 6.85 -17.16
N PHE A 15 -21.70 7.20 -18.42
CA PHE A 15 -21.43 8.59 -18.84
C PHE A 15 -22.47 9.15 -19.84
N SER A 16 -23.60 8.47 -20.07
CA SER A 16 -24.62 8.93 -21.03
C SER A 16 -25.30 10.24 -20.64
N ASP A 17 -25.42 10.48 -19.35
CA ASP A 17 -26.10 11.64 -18.75
C ASP A 17 -25.14 12.78 -18.38
N MET A 18 -23.84 12.65 -18.67
CA MET A 18 -22.89 13.75 -18.51
C MET A 18 -22.74 14.55 -19.82
N PRO A 19 -22.53 15.88 -19.71
CA PRO A 19 -22.24 16.69 -20.88
C PRO A 19 -21.00 16.15 -21.59
N ARG A 20 -21.03 16.17 -22.92
CA ARG A 20 -19.90 15.76 -23.77
C ARG A 20 -19.33 16.98 -24.49
N ALA A 21 -18.01 17.05 -24.54
CA ALA A 21 -17.34 18.09 -25.29
C ALA A 21 -17.76 18.05 -26.77
N PRO A 22 -18.12 19.19 -27.37
CA PRO A 22 -18.30 19.30 -28.81
C PRO A 22 -17.09 18.78 -29.57
N GLN A 23 -17.32 18.13 -30.72
CA GLN A 23 -16.22 17.68 -31.57
C GLN A 23 -15.54 18.87 -32.25
N GLY A 24 -14.21 18.78 -32.41
CA GLY A 24 -13.42 19.77 -33.16
C GLY A 24 -12.97 20.99 -32.36
N LEU A 25 -13.13 20.99 -31.03
CA LEU A 25 -12.55 22.01 -30.17
C LEU A 25 -11.02 21.91 -30.16
N SER A 26 -10.35 23.08 -30.11
CA SER A 26 -8.93 23.14 -29.76
C SER A 26 -8.70 22.73 -28.30
N HIS A 27 -7.43 22.53 -27.92
CA HIS A 27 -7.10 22.15 -26.55
C HIS A 27 -7.55 23.20 -25.52
N GLU A 28 -7.33 24.48 -25.81
CA GLU A 28 -7.75 25.59 -24.93
C GLU A 28 -9.28 25.67 -24.80
N GLU A 29 -10.00 25.52 -25.91
CA GLU A 29 -11.47 25.50 -25.91
C GLU A 29 -12.03 24.28 -25.17
N THR A 30 -11.35 23.13 -25.25
CA THR A 30 -11.71 21.93 -24.51
C THR A 30 -11.55 22.16 -23.00
N MET A 31 -10.43 22.75 -22.58
CA MET A 31 -10.20 23.06 -21.17
C MET A 31 -11.19 24.09 -20.63
N ALA A 32 -11.51 25.12 -21.41
CA ALA A 32 -12.53 26.11 -21.06
C ALA A 32 -13.92 25.47 -20.94
N TRP A 33 -14.26 24.56 -21.86
CA TRP A 33 -15.52 23.82 -21.82
C TRP A 33 -15.61 22.89 -20.61
N VAL A 34 -14.53 22.20 -20.24
CA VAL A 34 -14.47 21.37 -19.03
C VAL A 34 -14.67 22.23 -17.79
N ALA A 35 -13.95 23.35 -17.68
CA ALA A 35 -14.08 24.27 -16.54
C ALA A 35 -15.52 24.81 -16.41
N GLN A 36 -16.15 25.17 -17.52
CA GLN A 36 -17.55 25.61 -17.52
C GLN A 36 -18.51 24.47 -17.12
N SER A 37 -18.28 23.25 -17.63
CA SER A 37 -19.10 22.09 -17.29
C SER A 37 -19.01 21.69 -15.82
N MET A 38 -17.86 21.90 -15.18
CA MET A 38 -17.67 21.72 -13.74
C MET A 38 -18.47 22.76 -12.95
N ALA A 39 -18.39 24.04 -13.36
CA ALA A 39 -19.06 25.14 -12.69
C ALA A 39 -20.60 25.03 -12.80
N ASP A 40 -21.10 24.59 -13.95
CA ASP A 40 -22.53 24.42 -14.22
C ASP A 40 -23.11 23.12 -13.63
N PHE A 41 -22.28 22.25 -13.07
CA PHE A 41 -22.73 20.99 -12.49
C PHE A 41 -23.53 21.23 -11.21
N GLN A 42 -24.59 20.43 -11.01
CA GLN A 42 -25.39 20.52 -9.80
C GLN A 42 -24.56 20.13 -8.58
N GLY A 43 -24.30 21.10 -7.69
CA GLY A 43 -23.41 20.93 -6.53
C GLY A 43 -21.99 21.47 -6.73
N GLY A 44 -21.70 22.05 -7.90
CA GLY A 44 -20.44 22.71 -8.25
C GLY A 44 -19.27 21.75 -8.53
N ASP A 45 -18.08 22.32 -8.70
CA ASP A 45 -16.86 21.63 -9.13
C ASP A 45 -16.54 20.38 -8.31
N MET A 46 -16.68 20.45 -6.98
CA MET A 46 -16.39 19.31 -6.10
C MET A 46 -17.35 18.15 -6.33
N ALA A 47 -18.64 18.43 -6.54
CA ALA A 47 -19.63 17.41 -6.83
C ALA A 47 -19.37 16.76 -8.19
N TYR A 48 -18.99 17.56 -9.20
CA TYR A 48 -18.58 17.05 -10.51
C TYR A 48 -17.39 16.10 -10.40
N MET A 49 -16.35 16.49 -9.67
CA MET A 49 -15.15 15.67 -9.49
C MET A 49 -15.44 14.36 -8.77
N ILE A 50 -16.19 14.41 -7.67
CA ILE A 50 -16.59 13.19 -6.92
C ILE A 50 -17.40 12.25 -7.82
N GLU A 51 -18.35 12.79 -8.59
CA GLU A 51 -19.17 12.00 -9.50
C GLU A 51 -18.30 11.35 -10.60
N HIS A 52 -17.37 12.10 -11.19
CA HIS A 52 -16.47 11.59 -12.23
C HIS A 52 -15.53 10.50 -11.71
N ILE A 53 -14.94 10.69 -10.52
CA ILE A 53 -14.11 9.68 -9.85
C ILE A 53 -14.94 8.44 -9.55
N THR A 54 -16.13 8.61 -8.98
CA THR A 54 -17.00 7.49 -8.60
C THR A 54 -17.40 6.66 -9.83
N ARG A 55 -17.80 7.31 -10.94
CA ARG A 55 -18.14 6.62 -12.20
C ARG A 55 -16.92 5.92 -12.81
N SER A 56 -15.73 6.51 -12.71
CA SER A 56 -14.51 5.87 -13.20
C SER A 56 -14.18 4.61 -12.38
N SER A 57 -14.28 4.69 -11.05
CA SER A 57 -14.13 3.50 -10.18
C SER A 57 -15.17 2.42 -10.48
N MET A 58 -16.41 2.80 -10.80
CA MET A 58 -17.45 1.83 -11.19
C MET A 58 -17.13 1.12 -12.49
N LEU A 59 -16.56 1.82 -13.48
CA LEU A 59 -16.09 1.21 -14.73
C LEU A 59 -15.08 0.11 -14.43
N ASP A 60 -14.06 0.42 -13.63
CA ASP A 60 -12.99 -0.52 -13.29
C ASP A 60 -13.54 -1.74 -12.54
N ILE A 61 -14.44 -1.53 -11.56
CA ILE A 61 -15.06 -2.62 -10.81
C ILE A 61 -15.87 -3.55 -11.73
N VAL A 62 -16.72 -2.99 -12.61
CA VAL A 62 -17.58 -3.79 -13.49
C VAL A 62 -16.75 -4.61 -14.49
N LEU A 63 -15.71 -4.00 -15.08
CA LEU A 63 -14.82 -4.69 -16.01
C LEU A 63 -14.01 -5.78 -15.30
N ARG A 64 -13.51 -5.50 -14.09
CA ARG A 64 -12.80 -6.50 -13.29
C ARG A 64 -13.69 -7.67 -12.90
N LEU A 65 -14.95 -7.43 -12.49
CA LEU A 65 -15.92 -8.49 -12.21
C LEU A 65 -16.22 -9.35 -13.46
N ARG A 66 -16.21 -8.75 -14.65
CA ARG A 66 -16.35 -9.46 -15.93
C ARG A 66 -15.12 -10.30 -16.26
N GLU A 67 -13.93 -9.80 -15.95
CA GLU A 67 -12.66 -10.50 -16.18
C GLU A 67 -12.44 -11.68 -15.22
N ASP A 68 -12.70 -11.46 -13.92
CA ASP A 68 -12.55 -12.44 -12.86
C ASP A 68 -13.65 -13.53 -12.91
N GLY A 69 -14.63 -13.39 -13.81
CA GLY A 69 -15.63 -14.40 -14.11
C GLY A 69 -16.93 -14.30 -13.32
N TYR A 70 -17.04 -13.34 -12.38
CA TYR A 70 -18.26 -13.10 -11.60
C TYR A 70 -19.43 -12.60 -12.46
N LEU A 71 -19.13 -11.86 -13.54
CA LEU A 71 -20.11 -11.42 -14.55
C LEU A 71 -19.89 -12.10 -15.90
N LYS A 72 -19.43 -13.37 -15.92
CA LYS A 72 -19.18 -14.10 -17.18
C LYS A 72 -20.46 -14.37 -17.98
N ASP A 73 -21.60 -14.46 -17.31
CA ASP A 73 -22.90 -14.57 -17.98
C ASP A 73 -23.31 -13.23 -18.62
N ASP A 74 -23.67 -13.26 -19.90
CA ASP A 74 -24.00 -12.07 -20.69
C ASP A 74 -25.31 -11.43 -20.23
N ALA A 75 -26.25 -12.23 -19.70
CA ALA A 75 -27.49 -11.71 -19.14
C ALA A 75 -27.23 -10.96 -17.82
N ALA A 76 -26.50 -11.56 -16.89
CA ALA A 76 -26.09 -10.91 -15.64
C ALA A 76 -25.23 -9.65 -15.87
N PHE A 77 -24.34 -9.69 -16.87
CA PHE A 77 -23.58 -8.51 -17.28
C PHE A 77 -24.49 -7.42 -17.85
N GLY A 78 -25.45 -7.79 -18.71
CA GLY A 78 -26.46 -6.89 -19.26
C GLY A 78 -27.28 -6.20 -18.17
N GLU A 79 -27.79 -6.96 -17.20
CA GLU A 79 -28.53 -6.40 -16.06
C GLU A 79 -27.70 -5.40 -15.24
N THR A 80 -26.40 -5.66 -15.07
CA THR A 80 -25.49 -4.75 -14.38
C THR A 80 -25.29 -3.46 -15.17
N VAL A 81 -25.12 -3.56 -16.49
CA VAL A 81 -25.02 -2.40 -17.40
C VAL A 81 -26.30 -1.56 -17.38
N ASP A 82 -27.47 -2.21 -17.41
CA ASP A 82 -28.76 -1.54 -17.34
C ASP A 82 -28.96 -0.85 -15.99
N LEU A 83 -28.55 -1.49 -14.89
CA LEU A 83 -28.60 -0.90 -13.55
C LEU A 83 -27.77 0.39 -13.48
N ILE A 84 -26.49 0.36 -13.89
CA ILE A 84 -25.60 1.53 -13.77
C ILE A 84 -25.90 2.64 -14.78
N SER A 85 -26.84 2.43 -15.71
CA SER A 85 -27.28 3.45 -16.66
C SER A 85 -28.07 4.60 -16.03
N THR A 86 -28.57 4.39 -14.80
CA THR A 86 -29.38 5.37 -14.06
C THR A 86 -28.68 5.89 -12.81
N PRO A 87 -28.90 7.14 -12.38
CA PRO A 87 -28.34 7.65 -11.12
C PRO A 87 -28.66 6.78 -9.90
N GLU A 88 -29.91 6.36 -9.75
CA GLU A 88 -30.39 5.53 -8.65
C GLU A 88 -29.76 4.13 -8.70
N GLY A 89 -29.61 3.56 -9.90
CA GLY A 89 -29.00 2.26 -10.09
C GLY A 89 -27.49 2.30 -9.86
N ARG A 90 -26.78 3.38 -10.20
CA ARG A 90 -25.37 3.58 -9.83
C ARG A 90 -25.19 3.60 -8.31
N LYS A 91 -26.05 4.33 -7.59
CA LYS A 91 -26.05 4.35 -6.12
C LYS A 91 -26.29 2.94 -5.55
N THR A 92 -27.29 2.23 -6.08
CA THR A 92 -27.61 0.86 -5.67
C THR A 92 -26.44 -0.09 -5.91
N PHE A 93 -25.76 0.01 -7.04
CA PHE A 93 -24.58 -0.78 -7.36
C PHE A 93 -23.43 -0.50 -6.38
N MET A 94 -23.16 0.77 -6.09
CA MET A 94 -22.13 1.14 -5.11
C MET A 94 -22.48 0.67 -3.70
N ASP A 95 -23.73 0.78 -3.28
CA ASP A 95 -24.20 0.25 -1.99
C ASP A 95 -23.99 -1.27 -1.91
N ARG A 96 -24.23 -2.03 -3.00
CA ARG A 96 -23.93 -3.46 -3.07
C ARG A 96 -22.43 -3.74 -2.94
N CYS A 97 -21.58 -2.98 -3.63
CA CYS A 97 -20.13 -3.12 -3.51
C CYS A 97 -19.66 -2.87 -2.07
N ILE A 98 -20.17 -1.82 -1.43
CA ILE A 98 -19.86 -1.50 -0.03
C ILE A 98 -20.36 -2.59 0.92
N GLN A 99 -21.56 -3.13 0.69
CA GLN A 99 -22.10 -4.23 1.50
C GLN A 99 -21.30 -5.52 1.32
N ALA A 100 -20.90 -5.85 0.10
CA ALA A 100 -20.04 -7.00 -0.20
C ALA A 100 -18.69 -6.86 0.54
N GLN A 101 -18.07 -5.68 0.50
CA GLN A 101 -16.86 -5.38 1.26
C GLN A 101 -17.08 -5.55 2.77
N LYS A 102 -18.13 -4.93 3.32
CA LYS A 102 -18.49 -5.06 4.75
C LYS A 102 -18.74 -6.51 5.17
N SER A 103 -19.33 -7.33 4.29
CA SER A 103 -19.60 -8.75 4.54
C SER A 103 -18.32 -9.58 4.51
N ALA A 104 -17.42 -9.31 3.55
CA ALA A 104 -16.09 -9.92 3.51
C ALA A 104 -15.30 -9.55 4.78
N ASP A 105 -15.31 -8.28 5.18
CA ASP A 105 -14.67 -7.80 6.40
C ASP A 105 -15.31 -8.41 7.66
N ALA A 106 -16.64 -8.54 7.71
CA ALA A 106 -17.34 -9.17 8.83
C ALA A 106 -17.04 -10.67 8.93
N THR A 107 -17.00 -11.37 7.81
CA THR A 107 -16.63 -12.80 7.74
C THR A 107 -15.18 -12.98 8.17
N SER A 108 -14.29 -12.12 7.66
CA SER A 108 -12.90 -12.05 8.10
C SER A 108 -12.84 -11.86 9.62
N ARG A 109 -13.47 -10.80 10.16
CA ARG A 109 -13.53 -10.53 11.61
C ARG A 109 -14.09 -11.69 12.44
N LEU A 110 -15.10 -12.41 11.95
CA LEU A 110 -15.68 -13.57 12.64
C LEU A 110 -14.71 -14.76 12.64
N ILE A 111 -14.03 -15.03 11.51
CA ILE A 111 -12.95 -16.02 11.42
C ILE A 111 -11.80 -15.64 12.36
N HIS A 112 -11.43 -14.36 12.41
CA HIS A 112 -10.39 -13.82 13.29
C HIS A 112 -10.78 -13.94 14.78
N ARG A 113 -12.05 -13.70 15.13
CA ARG A 113 -12.56 -13.86 16.50
C ARG A 113 -12.63 -15.33 16.94
N ALA A 114 -12.80 -16.26 15.99
CA ALA A 114 -12.77 -17.69 16.27
C ALA A 114 -11.34 -18.25 16.39
N LYS A 115 -10.32 -17.55 15.89
CA LYS A 115 -8.91 -17.92 16.06
C LYS A 115 -8.41 -17.58 17.47
N ARG A 116 -7.71 -18.53 18.08
CA ARG A 116 -7.14 -18.48 19.44
C ARG A 116 -6.13 -17.34 19.57
N SER A 117 -5.88 -16.88 20.80
CA SER A 117 -4.85 -15.87 21.13
C SER A 117 -3.54 -16.15 20.40
N TRP A 118 -3.12 -15.17 19.60
CA TRP A 118 -2.02 -15.27 18.67
C TRP A 118 -0.71 -15.35 19.44
N THR A 119 0.13 -16.32 19.08
CA THR A 119 1.51 -16.35 19.55
C THR A 119 2.33 -15.58 18.54
N ASP A 120 3.16 -14.66 19.02
CA ASP A 120 4.07 -13.96 18.11
C ASP A 120 4.97 -14.98 17.41
N PRO A 121 5.11 -14.90 16.08
CA PRO A 121 6.00 -15.79 15.35
C PRO A 121 7.44 -15.54 15.80
N LEU A 122 8.27 -16.58 15.67
CA LEU A 122 9.70 -16.41 15.88
C LEU A 122 10.26 -15.40 14.87
N PRO A 123 11.28 -14.61 15.25
CA PRO A 123 11.95 -13.68 14.34
C PRO A 123 12.31 -14.35 13.00
N LEU A 124 12.02 -13.67 11.89
CA LEU A 124 12.23 -14.23 10.54
C LEU A 124 13.72 -14.47 10.26
N PHE A 125 14.57 -13.62 10.82
CA PHE A 125 16.01 -13.68 10.73
C PHE A 125 16.64 -13.17 12.02
N SER A 126 17.97 -13.30 12.12
CA SER A 126 18.76 -12.64 13.15
C SER A 126 19.80 -11.76 12.47
N SER A 127 20.01 -10.55 12.98
CA SER A 127 21.02 -9.64 12.43
C SER A 127 22.42 -10.03 12.92
N ASP A 128 23.41 -10.04 12.02
CA ASP A 128 24.82 -10.23 12.41
C ASP A 128 25.30 -9.02 13.22
N PRO A 129 25.77 -9.20 14.47
CA PRO A 129 26.28 -8.10 15.28
C PRO A 129 27.47 -7.36 14.63
N GLY A 130 28.22 -8.03 13.74
CA GLY A 130 29.24 -7.39 12.91
C GLY A 130 28.63 -6.39 11.93
N ALA A 131 27.66 -6.83 11.12
CA ALA A 131 26.95 -5.99 10.17
C ALA A 131 26.22 -4.81 10.83
N VAL A 132 25.55 -5.02 11.98
CA VAL A 132 24.89 -3.95 12.73
C VAL A 132 25.90 -2.90 13.20
N ARG A 133 27.05 -3.31 13.74
CA ARG A 133 28.09 -2.35 14.17
C ARG A 133 28.68 -1.55 13.01
N ARG A 134 28.83 -2.15 11.82
CA ARG A 134 29.24 -1.41 10.61
C ARG A 134 28.20 -0.37 10.21
N PHE A 135 26.93 -0.75 10.21
CA PHE A 135 25.81 0.16 9.95
C PHE A 135 25.82 1.35 10.93
N VAL A 136 25.93 1.09 12.24
CA VAL A 136 25.96 2.15 13.27
C VAL A 136 27.12 3.14 13.06
N ARG A 137 28.26 2.67 12.54
CA ARG A 137 29.43 3.50 12.20
C ARG A 137 29.28 4.25 10.87
N GLY A 138 28.25 3.96 10.08
CA GLY A 138 28.09 4.52 8.73
C GLY A 138 29.02 3.91 7.69
N GLU A 139 29.59 2.74 7.97
CA GLU A 139 30.47 2.05 7.02
C GLU A 139 29.61 1.35 5.96
N LEU A 140 29.67 1.86 4.73
CA LEU A 140 28.97 1.27 3.58
C LEU A 140 29.56 -0.10 3.24
N SER A 141 28.72 -1.09 3.01
CA SER A 141 29.16 -2.36 2.41
C SER A 141 29.26 -2.26 0.89
N GLY A 142 28.48 -1.35 0.29
CA GLY A 142 28.26 -1.29 -1.15
C GLY A 142 27.28 -2.37 -1.65
N PRO A 143 27.02 -2.40 -2.97
CA PRO A 143 26.12 -3.34 -3.61
C PRO A 143 26.71 -4.75 -3.62
N GLY A 144 26.00 -5.71 -3.03
CA GLY A 144 26.34 -7.12 -2.99
C GLY A 144 25.29 -8.01 -3.66
N PRO A 145 25.30 -9.32 -3.36
CA PRO A 145 24.47 -10.32 -4.03
C PRO A 145 22.95 -10.07 -3.95
N LEU A 146 22.42 -9.65 -2.81
CA LEU A 146 20.98 -9.44 -2.62
C LEU A 146 20.51 -8.15 -3.30
N TYR A 147 21.35 -7.11 -3.31
CA TYR A 147 21.10 -5.92 -4.12
C TYR A 147 21.05 -6.27 -5.61
N ALA A 148 22.02 -7.05 -6.09
CA ALA A 148 22.09 -7.47 -7.49
C ALA A 148 20.88 -8.33 -7.88
N GLU A 149 20.46 -9.24 -7.01
CA GLU A 149 19.24 -10.05 -7.20
C GLU A 149 17.99 -9.16 -7.33
N TYR A 150 17.78 -8.24 -6.39
CA TYR A 150 16.61 -7.37 -6.39
C TYR A 150 16.58 -6.46 -7.64
N ARG A 151 17.71 -5.86 -7.99
CA ARG A 151 17.84 -4.99 -9.18
C ARG A 151 17.59 -5.74 -10.49
N ALA A 152 17.94 -7.02 -10.56
CA ALA A 152 17.78 -7.83 -11.77
C ALA A 152 16.34 -8.24 -12.06
N ARG A 153 15.39 -7.98 -11.15
CA ARG A 153 13.98 -8.31 -11.37
C ARG A 153 13.37 -7.43 -12.45
N GLU A 154 12.55 -8.05 -13.29
CA GLU A 154 11.89 -7.37 -14.40
C GLU A 154 10.95 -6.25 -13.93
N ASP A 155 10.17 -6.49 -12.86
CA ASP A 155 9.26 -5.50 -12.29
C ASP A 155 9.99 -4.28 -11.72
N VAL A 156 11.09 -4.50 -10.99
CA VAL A 156 11.96 -3.43 -10.47
C VAL A 156 12.56 -2.60 -11.63
N SER A 157 13.05 -3.28 -12.67
CA SER A 157 13.60 -2.62 -13.85
C SER A 157 12.56 -1.82 -14.63
N GLN A 158 11.32 -2.29 -14.73
CA GLN A 158 10.24 -1.61 -15.45
C GLN A 158 9.76 -0.36 -14.71
N ILE A 159 9.68 -0.42 -13.38
CA ILE A 159 9.30 0.73 -12.53
C ILE A 159 10.44 1.77 -12.46
N GLY A 160 11.69 1.35 -12.71
CA GLY A 160 12.85 2.22 -12.68
C GLY A 160 13.39 2.51 -11.28
N VAL A 161 12.99 1.70 -10.29
CA VAL A 161 13.53 1.75 -8.92
C VAL A 161 15.01 1.36 -8.96
N LEU A 162 15.86 2.16 -8.32
CA LEU A 162 17.33 1.99 -8.32
C LEU A 162 17.94 2.00 -9.74
N ALA A 163 17.30 2.70 -10.69
CA ALA A 163 17.87 2.94 -12.03
C ALA A 163 19.22 3.69 -11.93
N GLN A 164 19.32 4.62 -10.98
CA GLN A 164 20.57 5.21 -10.54
C GLN A 164 21.10 4.45 -9.32
N ALA A 165 22.41 4.23 -9.26
CA ALA A 165 23.02 3.59 -8.11
C ALA A 165 22.86 4.52 -6.89
N PRO A 166 22.29 4.03 -5.78
CA PRO A 166 22.13 4.85 -4.58
C PRO A 166 23.47 5.15 -3.93
N ASP A 167 23.52 6.26 -3.19
CA ASP A 167 24.76 6.78 -2.58
C ASP A 167 25.24 5.93 -1.40
N GLY A 168 24.32 5.29 -0.66
CA GLY A 168 24.64 4.43 0.47
C GLY A 168 23.90 3.10 0.43
N ILE A 169 24.64 1.99 0.41
CA ILE A 169 24.09 0.63 0.56
C ILE A 169 24.76 -0.06 1.74
N HIS A 170 23.92 -0.60 2.63
CA HIS A 170 24.30 -1.52 3.70
C HIS A 170 23.64 -2.88 3.48
N GLU A 171 24.45 -3.89 3.22
CA GLU A 171 24.00 -5.23 2.92
C GLU A 171 24.12 -6.16 4.12
N PHE A 172 23.07 -6.95 4.33
CA PHE A 172 22.90 -7.91 5.39
C PHE A 172 22.60 -9.29 4.78
N SER A 173 22.67 -10.35 5.57
CA SER A 173 22.33 -11.70 5.10
C SER A 173 20.83 -11.88 4.77
N TRP A 174 19.97 -11.00 5.27
CA TRP A 174 18.51 -11.03 5.11
C TRP A 174 18.00 -10.05 4.04
N GLY A 175 18.84 -9.13 3.56
CA GLY A 175 18.40 -8.03 2.69
C GLY A 175 19.43 -6.91 2.63
N PHE A 176 18.99 -5.72 2.25
CA PHE A 176 19.85 -4.53 2.22
C PHE A 176 19.07 -3.27 2.56
N VAL A 177 19.79 -2.25 3.02
CA VAL A 177 19.28 -0.94 3.38
C VAL A 177 19.93 0.09 2.46
N VAL A 178 19.10 0.93 1.86
CA VAL A 178 19.53 2.07 1.07
C VAL A 178 19.38 3.34 1.89
N GLU A 179 20.44 4.14 1.96
CA GLU A 179 20.39 5.49 2.49
C GLU A 179 20.27 6.47 1.32
N ASP A 180 19.15 7.18 1.24
CA ASP A 180 18.92 8.19 0.20
C ASP A 180 18.07 9.34 0.77
N GLN A 181 18.47 10.58 0.46
CA GLN A 181 17.69 11.81 0.71
C GLN A 181 17.03 11.97 2.10
N GLY A 182 17.62 11.46 3.18
CA GLY A 182 17.02 11.58 4.52
C GLY A 182 16.22 10.36 4.98
N ALA A 183 16.23 9.28 4.20
CA ALA A 183 15.48 8.06 4.47
C ALA A 183 16.38 6.81 4.50
N TRP A 184 16.02 5.87 5.36
CA TRP A 184 16.51 4.50 5.32
C TRP A 184 15.43 3.62 4.70
N THR A 185 15.72 3.11 3.51
CA THR A 185 14.79 2.25 2.76
C THR A 185 15.23 0.80 2.88
N PHE A 186 14.35 -0.06 3.37
CA PHE A 186 14.67 -1.44 3.70
C PHE A 186 14.08 -2.39 2.66
N TYR A 187 14.96 -3.24 2.13
CA TYR A 187 14.60 -4.29 1.20
C TYR A 187 14.87 -5.63 1.89
N ILE A 188 13.84 -6.46 2.07
CA ILE A 188 13.95 -7.76 2.75
C ILE A 188 13.74 -8.88 1.74
N ALA A 189 14.68 -9.82 1.67
CA ALA A 189 14.75 -10.80 0.61
C ALA A 189 13.50 -11.68 0.52
N ASP A 190 13.08 -12.19 1.67
CA ASP A 190 11.90 -13.05 1.75
C ASP A 190 10.61 -12.32 1.42
N VAL A 191 10.54 -11.00 1.65
CA VAL A 191 9.37 -10.20 1.29
C VAL A 191 9.26 -10.08 -0.22
N TRP A 192 10.32 -9.61 -0.88
CA TRP A 192 10.25 -9.37 -2.31
C TRP A 192 10.12 -10.69 -3.10
N ARG A 193 10.74 -11.78 -2.65
CA ARG A 193 10.63 -13.10 -3.31
C ARG A 193 9.22 -13.68 -3.25
N ASN A 194 8.41 -13.29 -2.27
CA ASN A 194 7.02 -13.72 -2.11
C ASN A 194 5.99 -12.68 -2.59
N GLY A 195 6.43 -11.53 -3.10
CA GLY A 195 5.59 -10.47 -3.66
C GLY A 195 5.35 -9.30 -2.69
N THR A 196 5.82 -8.11 -3.08
CA THR A 196 5.88 -6.92 -2.21
C THR A 196 4.53 -6.23 -1.99
N VAL A 197 3.58 -6.34 -2.93
CA VAL A 197 2.33 -5.55 -2.94
C VAL A 197 1.43 -5.83 -1.73
N GLY A 198 1.40 -7.08 -1.23
CA GLY A 198 0.62 -7.44 -0.03
C GLY A 198 1.32 -7.11 1.29
N SER A 199 2.57 -6.65 1.25
CA SER A 199 3.40 -6.44 2.44
C SER A 199 3.40 -5.01 2.96
N PHE A 200 3.09 -4.01 2.12
CA PHE A 200 3.14 -2.59 2.51
C PHE A 200 2.24 -2.28 3.73
N ASP A 201 0.93 -2.55 3.62
CA ASP A 201 -0.04 -2.33 4.72
C ASP A 201 0.28 -3.16 5.96
N ARG A 202 0.81 -4.37 5.75
CA ARG A 202 1.19 -5.29 6.83
C ARG A 202 2.40 -4.75 7.59
N PHE A 203 3.39 -4.17 6.91
CA PHE A 203 4.52 -3.52 7.58
C PHE A 203 4.09 -2.28 8.34
N LEU A 204 3.17 -1.47 7.80
CA LEU A 204 2.63 -0.31 8.49
C LEU A 204 1.90 -0.72 9.77
N SER A 205 1.09 -1.78 9.70
CA SER A 205 0.39 -2.35 10.85
C SER A 205 1.38 -2.91 11.89
N ALA A 206 2.44 -3.60 11.44
CA ALA A 206 3.49 -4.11 12.31
C ALA A 206 4.24 -2.99 13.03
N TRP A 207 4.51 -1.87 12.35
CA TRP A 207 5.12 -0.68 12.93
C TRP A 207 4.21 -0.05 13.98
N GLN A 208 2.93 0.18 13.67
CA GLN A 208 1.96 0.74 14.62
C GLN A 208 1.85 -0.12 15.88
N GLN A 209 1.83 -1.44 15.73
CA GLN A 209 1.80 -2.36 16.87
C GLN A 209 3.11 -2.33 17.68
N ALA A 210 4.26 -2.32 17.01
CA ALA A 210 5.57 -2.31 17.67
C ALA A 210 5.88 -0.99 18.39
N THR A 211 5.22 0.09 17.98
CA THR A 211 5.42 1.45 18.52
C THR A 211 4.25 1.94 19.39
N ALA A 212 3.14 1.19 19.43
CA ALA A 212 2.02 1.46 20.32
C ALA A 212 2.46 1.40 21.79
N SER A 213 2.01 2.39 22.55
CA SER A 213 2.37 2.56 23.96
C SER A 213 2.03 1.30 24.78
N PRO A 214 2.89 0.86 25.73
CA PRO A 214 2.85 -0.47 26.37
C PRO A 214 1.67 -0.73 27.30
N ALA A 215 0.59 0.07 27.25
CA ALA A 215 -0.53 0.00 28.18
C ALA A 215 -1.30 -1.34 28.14
N ASN A 216 -1.16 -2.16 27.09
CA ASN A 216 -1.98 -3.37 26.89
C ASN A 216 -1.21 -4.70 26.74
N HIS A 217 0.12 -4.73 26.87
CA HIS A 217 0.89 -5.97 26.77
C HIS A 217 1.46 -6.39 28.12
N SER A 218 0.60 -6.98 28.94
CA SER A 218 0.98 -7.72 30.13
C SER A 218 1.59 -9.08 29.74
N GLN A 219 2.81 -9.07 29.22
CA GLN A 219 3.75 -10.20 29.33
C GLN A 219 5.17 -9.78 28.89
N ARG A 220 6.08 -9.82 29.88
CA ARG A 220 7.55 -9.71 29.81
C ARG A 220 8.20 -9.94 28.44
N ALA A 221 8.79 -8.88 27.89
CA ALA A 221 10.11 -8.87 27.26
C ALA A 221 10.65 -7.44 27.39
N GLU A 222 11.95 -7.26 27.53
CA GLU A 222 12.64 -5.96 27.72
C GLU A 222 11.97 -4.81 26.98
N SER A 223 11.61 -3.74 27.69
CA SER A 223 11.03 -2.55 27.06
C SER A 223 11.99 -2.01 26.01
N LEU A 224 11.61 -2.10 24.74
CA LEU A 224 12.36 -1.50 23.66
C LEU A 224 12.51 0.01 23.94
N PRO A 225 13.68 0.61 23.64
CA PRO A 225 13.83 2.05 23.70
C PRO A 225 12.72 2.75 22.89
N PRO A 226 12.16 3.87 23.37
CA PRO A 226 11.11 4.58 22.64
C PRO A 226 11.61 5.02 21.26
N VAL A 227 10.68 5.13 20.32
CA VAL A 227 10.97 5.65 18.98
C VAL A 227 11.45 7.10 19.09
N PRO A 228 12.59 7.47 18.45
CA PRO A 228 13.07 8.84 18.42
C PRO A 228 12.01 9.81 17.88
N ALA A 229 11.91 10.99 18.49
CA ALA A 229 10.96 12.00 18.06
C ALA A 229 11.23 12.44 16.61
N GLY A 230 10.18 12.46 15.78
CA GLY A 230 10.29 12.83 14.37
C GLY A 230 10.78 11.72 13.44
N LEU A 231 10.92 10.47 13.93
CA LEU A 231 11.09 9.30 13.06
C LEU A 231 9.72 8.79 12.62
N LEU A 232 9.47 8.78 11.32
CA LEU A 232 8.22 8.34 10.70
C LEU A 232 8.48 7.13 9.81
N MET A 233 7.51 6.23 9.73
CA MET A 233 7.51 5.14 8.75
C MET A 233 6.64 5.56 7.56
N ASP A 234 7.17 5.35 6.36
CA ASP A 234 6.46 5.44 5.09
C ASP A 234 6.16 4.02 4.55
N ASP A 235 5.06 3.88 3.81
CA ASP A 235 4.57 2.58 3.31
C ASP A 235 5.48 1.92 2.27
N GLY A 236 6.45 2.67 1.72
CA GLY A 236 7.46 2.15 0.81
C GLY A 236 6.96 1.92 -0.62
N ILE A 237 5.70 2.27 -0.93
CA ILE A 237 5.11 2.08 -2.26
C ILE A 237 5.94 2.83 -3.32
N ALA A 238 6.31 4.08 -3.04
CA ALA A 238 7.06 4.94 -3.96
C ALA A 238 8.47 4.40 -4.28
N THR A 239 9.06 3.61 -3.39
CA THR A 239 10.41 3.02 -3.54
C THR A 239 10.37 1.53 -3.82
N PHE A 240 9.17 0.97 -4.03
CA PHE A 240 8.88 -0.45 -4.16
C PHE A 240 9.57 -1.31 -3.08
N SER A 241 9.73 -0.74 -1.89
CA SER A 241 10.48 -1.30 -0.78
C SER A 241 9.56 -1.92 0.27
N SER A 242 10.12 -2.71 1.18
CA SER A 242 9.31 -3.35 2.22
C SER A 242 8.85 -2.37 3.30
N LEU A 243 9.63 -1.29 3.53
CA LEU A 243 9.31 -0.15 4.38
C LEU A 243 10.41 0.91 4.25
N SER A 244 10.09 2.17 4.57
CA SER A 244 11.08 3.25 4.67
C SER A 244 10.92 4.01 5.98
N LEU A 245 12.03 4.41 6.59
CA LEU A 245 12.06 5.25 7.78
C LEU A 245 12.64 6.63 7.43
N GLN A 246 11.88 7.67 7.73
CA GLN A 246 12.25 9.07 7.46
C GLN A 246 12.50 9.79 8.78
N GLY A 247 13.69 10.38 8.92
CA GLY A 247 14.03 11.21 10.08
C GLY A 247 13.72 12.69 9.82
N ALA A 248 13.20 13.39 10.82
CA ALA A 248 13.04 14.86 10.76
C ALA A 248 14.38 15.65 10.84
N GLY A 249 15.50 14.97 11.11
CA GLY A 249 16.84 15.56 11.27
C GLY A 249 17.88 15.01 10.26
N PRO A 250 19.13 15.49 10.32
CA PRO A 250 20.19 15.01 9.44
C PRO A 250 20.45 13.51 9.64
N MET A 251 20.55 12.74 8.56
CA MET A 251 20.93 11.31 8.58
C MET A 251 22.26 11.02 9.29
N SER A 252 23.08 12.07 9.46
CA SER A 252 24.33 12.02 10.20
C SER A 252 24.17 12.04 11.72
N ASP A 253 22.95 12.13 12.27
CA ASP A 253 22.72 12.04 13.70
C ASP A 253 23.15 10.64 14.23
N PRO A 254 24.24 10.57 15.01
CA PRO A 254 24.77 9.30 15.49
C PRO A 254 23.81 8.57 16.45
N GLU A 255 22.93 9.29 17.15
CA GLU A 255 21.98 8.67 18.08
C GLU A 255 20.83 8.01 17.33
N LEU A 256 20.27 8.71 16.33
CA LEU A 256 19.24 8.15 15.45
C LEU A 256 19.75 6.91 14.70
N ARG A 257 20.94 7.00 14.11
CA ARG A 257 21.56 5.85 13.41
C ARG A 257 21.82 4.68 14.36
N ARG A 258 22.27 4.94 15.58
CA ARG A 258 22.44 3.89 16.60
C ARG A 258 21.12 3.22 16.93
N TRP A 259 20.05 3.99 17.13
CA TRP A 259 18.72 3.43 17.39
C TRP A 259 18.24 2.56 16.22
N ILE A 260 18.43 3.01 14.98
CA ILE A 260 18.04 2.23 13.80
C ILE A 260 18.83 0.92 13.72
N GLY A 261 20.13 0.93 14.01
CA GLY A 261 20.94 -0.28 14.01
C GLY A 261 20.60 -1.24 15.14
N GLU A 262 20.69 -0.78 16.39
CA GLU A 262 20.67 -1.63 17.59
C GLU A 262 19.25 -1.95 18.08
N VAL A 263 18.25 -1.15 17.72
CA VAL A 263 16.86 -1.36 18.12
C VAL A 263 16.03 -1.83 16.92
N PHE A 264 16.02 -1.04 15.84
CA PHE A 264 15.15 -1.36 14.72
C PHE A 264 15.62 -2.60 13.94
N ILE A 265 16.83 -2.57 13.36
CA ILE A 265 17.38 -3.67 12.54
C ILE A 265 17.60 -4.95 13.36
N ASP A 266 18.11 -4.82 14.59
CA ASP A 266 18.47 -5.98 15.40
C ASP A 266 17.26 -6.64 16.08
N ARG A 267 16.27 -5.85 16.54
CA ARG A 267 15.22 -6.35 17.44
C ARG A 267 13.80 -6.24 16.88
N MET A 268 13.45 -5.12 16.27
CA MET A 268 12.07 -4.88 15.81
C MET A 268 11.83 -5.53 14.45
N LEU A 269 12.66 -5.21 13.46
CA LEU A 269 12.52 -5.59 12.08
C LEU A 269 12.37 -7.11 11.87
N PRO A 270 13.16 -7.98 12.54
CA PRO A 270 13.01 -9.42 12.36
C PRO A 270 11.64 -9.97 12.78
N THR A 271 11.10 -9.45 13.88
CA THR A 271 9.78 -9.85 14.40
C THR A 271 8.66 -9.26 13.54
N MET A 272 8.81 -7.99 13.13
CA MET A 272 7.87 -7.36 12.19
C MET A 272 7.81 -8.13 10.88
N ALA A 273 8.95 -8.47 10.28
CA ALA A 273 9.02 -9.24 9.04
C ALA A 273 8.37 -10.62 9.20
N ALA A 274 8.56 -11.30 10.34
CA ALA A 274 7.89 -12.58 10.61
C ALA A 274 6.36 -12.45 10.62
N ARG A 275 5.83 -11.41 11.28
CA ARG A 275 4.39 -11.11 11.29
C ARG A 275 3.86 -10.77 9.91
N VAL A 276 4.62 -10.00 9.12
CA VAL A 276 4.22 -9.66 7.75
C VAL A 276 4.20 -10.89 6.85
N MET A 277 5.20 -11.75 6.97
CA MET A 277 5.37 -12.93 6.13
C MET A 277 4.47 -14.10 6.50
N ASP A 278 3.95 -14.16 7.73
CA ASP A 278 2.96 -15.15 8.13
C ASP A 278 1.58 -14.78 7.56
N PRO A 279 1.06 -15.48 6.52
CA PRO A 279 -0.23 -15.17 5.92
C PRO A 279 -1.38 -15.38 6.89
N GLN A 280 -1.14 -16.17 7.94
CA GLN A 280 -2.12 -16.35 8.97
C GLN A 280 -2.12 -15.17 9.92
N TYR A 281 -0.98 -14.51 10.21
CA TYR A 281 -0.87 -13.41 11.18
C TYR A 281 -1.86 -12.27 10.88
N ASP A 282 -2.69 -11.97 11.86
CA ASP A 282 -3.65 -10.87 11.81
C ASP A 282 -3.18 -9.76 12.74
N PHE A 283 -3.05 -8.56 12.20
CA PHE A 283 -2.67 -7.41 13.00
C PHE A 283 -3.89 -6.99 13.83
N PRO A 284 -3.79 -6.98 15.17
CA PRO A 284 -4.90 -6.55 15.99
C PRO A 284 -5.27 -5.12 15.59
N LEU A 285 -6.56 -4.89 15.33
CA LEU A 285 -7.09 -3.55 15.06
C LEU A 285 -6.66 -2.63 16.20
N VAL A 286 -5.63 -1.81 15.98
CA VAL A 286 -5.30 -0.70 16.87
C VAL A 286 -6.52 0.18 16.78
N GLY A 287 -7.33 0.19 17.84
CA GLY A 287 -8.62 0.86 17.83
C GLY A 287 -8.44 2.27 17.27
N LEU A 288 -9.16 2.57 16.18
CA LEU A 288 -9.55 3.94 15.88
C LEU A 288 -10.17 4.45 17.17
N GLN A 289 -9.41 5.21 17.96
CA GLN A 289 -9.98 5.99 19.04
C GLN A 289 -10.98 6.88 18.34
N ALA A 290 -12.26 6.63 18.64
CA ALA A 290 -13.34 7.51 18.27
C ALA A 290 -12.98 8.90 18.80
N HIS A 291 -12.68 9.82 17.90
CA HIS A 291 -12.77 11.24 18.16
C HIS A 291 -14.18 11.70 17.77
#